data_AF-J0CXL2-F1
#
_entry.id   AF-J0CXL2-F1
#
_cell.length_a   1.000
_cell.length_b   1.000
_cell.length_c   1.000
_cell.angle_alpha   90.00
_cell.angle_beta   90.00
_cell.angle_gamma   90.00
#
_symmetry.space_group_name_H-M   'P 1'
#
loop_
_entity.id
_entity.type
_entity.pdbx_description
1 polymer ?
#
loop_
_entity_poly.entity_id
_entity_poly.type
_entity_poly.pdbx_seq_one_letter_code
_entity_poly.pdbx_strand_id
1 'polypeptide(L)'
;MQLEDCAFATNTVLSILPQPVPPALRDAVTQSRMGPVIPTSLLYIITLGPGAGLSDHQKFMRSWEVELFTALDAVLRLPEGPDYVEGRVTVLVRYLWDKLSEAQRQELGYTDAPRYLGGCDDAALEPLRNDPYVVLHCLLKRLVEAIHQTCAAADCRMNVQDKATPGGLSRCGKCRFVRYCSKECQKAAWTHAERPHKEICDMLTELFTFANMDMRMQEFTQACRERCFPLERADTLAQWAGSELMFHDANSTSLGTLGQPV
;
A
#
# COMPACT_ATOMS: atom_id res chain seq x y z
N MET A 1 9.70 -4.90 21.93
CA MET A 1 9.26 -6.27 22.22
C MET A 1 9.05 -6.93 20.87
N GLN A 2 10.02 -7.76 20.50
CA GLN A 2 10.46 -7.95 19.12
C GLN A 2 9.63 -9.06 18.46
N LEU A 3 9.31 -8.92 17.17
CA LEU A 3 8.59 -9.95 16.40
C LEU A 3 9.25 -11.34 16.52
N GLU A 4 10.57 -11.36 16.68
CA GLU A 4 11.37 -12.55 16.98
C GLU A 4 10.99 -13.21 18.31
N ASP A 5 10.76 -12.45 19.38
CA ASP A 5 10.31 -12.97 20.68
C ASP A 5 8.95 -13.68 20.54
N CYS A 6 8.05 -13.09 19.74
CA CYS A 6 6.74 -13.67 19.46
C CYS A 6 6.84 -14.98 18.65
N ALA A 7 7.67 -14.99 17.59
CA ALA A 7 7.89 -16.19 16.80
C ALA A 7 8.57 -17.29 17.64
N PHE A 8 9.59 -16.94 18.42
CA PHE A 8 10.28 -17.84 19.33
C PHE A 8 9.36 -18.42 20.40
N ALA A 9 8.55 -17.59 21.06
CA ALA A 9 7.58 -18.04 22.06
C ALA A 9 6.51 -18.96 21.46
N THR A 10 6.06 -18.67 20.23
CA THR A 10 5.10 -19.51 19.51
C THR A 10 5.71 -20.88 19.21
N ASN A 11 6.92 -20.92 18.63
CA ASN A 11 7.63 -22.17 18.33
C ASN A 11 7.95 -22.98 19.59
N THR A 12 8.29 -22.31 20.70
CA THR A 12 8.53 -22.96 22.00
C THR A 12 7.28 -23.66 22.54
N VAL A 13 6.09 -23.07 22.37
CA VAL A 13 4.83 -23.70 22.78
C VAL A 13 4.43 -24.82 21.82
N LEU A 14 4.65 -24.67 20.52
CA LEU A 14 4.31 -25.71 19.55
C LEU A 14 5.19 -26.96 19.70
N SER A 15 6.45 -26.81 20.12
CA SER A 15 7.39 -27.93 20.28
C SER A 15 7.08 -28.84 21.48
N ILE A 16 6.38 -28.35 22.49
CA ILE A 16 5.98 -29.13 23.68
C ILE A 16 4.66 -29.87 23.49
N LEU A 17 3.91 -29.60 22.41
CA LEU A 17 2.64 -30.26 22.13
C LEU A 17 2.85 -31.65 21.46
N PRO A 18 1.98 -32.64 21.75
CA PRO A 18 2.01 -33.94 21.05
C PRO A 18 1.86 -33.77 19.54
N GLN A 19 2.70 -34.48 18.77
CA GLN A 19 2.68 -34.41 17.31
C GLN A 19 1.81 -35.54 16.71
N PRO A 20 1.02 -35.24 15.65
CA PRO A 20 0.87 -33.94 14.99
C PRO A 20 -0.04 -32.99 15.78
N VAL A 21 0.37 -31.72 15.91
CA VAL A 21 -0.50 -30.68 16.51
C VAL A 21 -1.72 -30.44 15.62
N PRO A 22 -2.96 -30.55 16.12
CA PRO A 22 -4.15 -30.22 15.35
C PRO A 22 -4.14 -28.76 14.86
N PRO A 23 -4.56 -28.46 13.62
CA PRO A 23 -4.54 -27.09 13.06
C PRO A 23 -5.22 -26.06 13.97
N ALA A 24 -6.43 -26.35 14.46
CA ALA A 24 -7.17 -25.42 15.34
C ALA A 24 -6.42 -25.07 16.65
N LEU A 25 -5.63 -26.01 17.20
CA LEU A 25 -4.84 -25.76 18.41
C LEU A 25 -3.59 -24.93 18.08
N ARG A 26 -2.98 -25.18 16.92
CA ARG A 26 -1.86 -24.39 16.40
C ARG A 26 -2.29 -22.94 16.14
N ASP A 27 -3.43 -22.74 15.49
CA ASP A 27 -4.03 -21.42 15.26
C ASP A 27 -4.27 -20.66 16.56
N ALA A 28 -4.86 -21.33 17.56
CA ALA A 28 -5.13 -20.73 18.85
C ALA A 28 -3.83 -20.32 19.59
N VAL A 29 -2.77 -21.12 19.50
CA VAL A 29 -1.45 -20.81 20.07
C VAL A 29 -0.83 -19.61 19.36
N THR A 30 -0.82 -19.61 18.02
CA THR A 30 -0.31 -18.50 17.22
C THR A 30 -1.07 -17.22 17.52
N GLN A 31 -2.41 -17.25 17.51
CA GLN A 31 -3.26 -16.09 17.79
C GLN A 31 -3.08 -15.57 19.22
N SER A 32 -2.97 -16.46 20.21
CA SER A 32 -2.76 -16.09 21.62
C SER A 32 -1.39 -15.46 21.86
N ARG A 33 -0.36 -15.85 21.11
CA ARG A 33 1.03 -15.39 21.31
C ARG A 33 1.41 -14.21 20.43
N MET A 34 0.81 -14.09 19.24
CA MET A 34 1.01 -12.96 18.35
C MET A 34 0.11 -11.76 18.70
N GLY A 35 -0.90 -11.94 19.57
CA GLY A 35 -1.84 -10.89 19.97
C GLY A 35 -2.58 -10.27 18.77
N PRO A 36 -3.35 -9.18 18.96
CA PRO A 36 -3.66 -8.31 17.83
C PRO A 36 -2.30 -7.87 17.26
N VAL A 37 -2.09 -8.09 15.97
CA VAL A 37 -0.78 -8.06 15.30
C VAL A 37 -0.26 -6.62 15.16
N ILE A 38 -0.01 -5.95 16.29
CA ILE A 38 0.39 -4.54 16.37
C ILE A 38 1.65 -4.27 15.55
N PRO A 39 2.69 -5.14 15.53
CA PRO A 39 3.89 -4.84 14.76
C PRO A 39 3.70 -4.94 13.23
N THR A 40 2.93 -5.92 12.73
CA THR A 40 2.64 -6.00 11.27
C THR A 40 1.62 -4.95 10.85
N SER A 41 0.71 -4.58 11.74
CA SER A 41 -0.23 -3.48 11.52
C SER A 41 0.51 -2.14 11.50
N LEU A 42 1.50 -1.95 12.37
CA LEU A 42 2.37 -0.78 12.38
C LEU A 42 3.24 -0.71 11.13
N LEU A 43 3.90 -1.82 10.75
CA LEU A 43 4.63 -1.92 9.49
C LEU A 43 3.71 -1.62 8.30
N TYR A 44 2.50 -2.15 8.29
CA TYR A 44 1.50 -1.80 7.29
C TYR A 44 1.17 -0.31 7.31
N ILE A 45 0.92 0.28 8.47
CA ILE A 45 0.60 1.71 8.59
C ILE A 45 1.76 2.56 8.04
N ILE A 46 3.00 2.19 8.34
CA ILE A 46 4.19 2.93 7.91
C ILE A 46 4.46 2.76 6.41
N THR A 47 4.19 1.58 5.86
CA THR A 47 4.58 1.24 4.48
C THR A 47 3.46 1.43 3.46
N LEU A 48 2.20 1.29 3.89
CA LEU A 48 1.00 1.20 3.07
C LEU A 48 -0.23 1.85 3.74
N GLY A 49 -0.06 2.53 4.88
CA GLY A 49 -1.15 3.14 5.63
C GLY A 49 -1.62 4.47 5.04
N PRO A 50 -2.76 5.01 5.52
CA PRO A 50 -3.21 6.33 5.14
C PRO A 50 -2.14 7.39 5.44
N GLY A 51 -1.73 8.13 4.41
CA GLY A 51 -0.69 9.15 4.52
C GLY A 51 0.76 8.64 4.42
N ALA A 52 0.97 7.31 4.33
CA ALA A 52 2.29 6.76 4.02
C ALA A 52 2.67 7.12 2.58
N GLY A 53 3.81 7.79 2.40
CA GLY A 53 4.31 8.10 1.09
C GLY A 53 4.93 6.88 0.38
N LEU A 54 5.05 6.94 -0.95
CA LEU A 54 5.68 5.90 -1.78
C LEU A 54 7.11 5.60 -1.35
N SER A 55 7.81 6.52 -0.69
CA SER A 55 9.19 6.32 -0.21
C SER A 55 9.30 6.05 1.29
N ASP A 56 8.21 6.16 2.06
CA ASP A 56 8.29 6.08 3.53
C ASP A 56 8.67 4.68 4.01
N HIS A 57 8.25 3.65 3.29
CA HIS A 57 8.72 2.28 3.52
C HIS A 57 10.25 2.18 3.36
N GLN A 58 10.82 2.84 2.34
CA GLN A 58 12.27 2.84 2.11
C GLN A 58 13.01 3.58 3.22
N LYS A 59 12.49 4.76 3.63
CA LYS A 59 13.07 5.55 4.71
C LYS A 59 13.04 4.79 6.04
N PHE A 60 11.93 4.11 6.33
CA PHE A 60 11.76 3.31 7.53
C PHE A 60 12.69 2.10 7.58
N MET A 61 12.82 1.38 6.46
CA MET A 61 13.63 0.16 6.38
C MET A 61 15.14 0.43 6.27
N ARG A 62 15.53 1.66 5.91
CA ARG A 62 16.93 2.02 5.72
C ARG A 62 17.73 1.79 7.00
N SER A 63 18.84 1.06 6.87
CA SER A 63 19.73 0.68 7.98
C SER A 63 19.17 -0.36 8.96
N TRP A 64 18.00 -0.95 8.65
CA TRP A 64 17.38 -2.02 9.44
C TRP A 64 17.01 -3.21 8.55
N GLU A 65 17.60 -3.31 7.36
CA GLU A 65 17.18 -4.28 6.35
C GLU A 65 17.36 -5.72 6.84
N VAL A 66 18.47 -6.00 7.53
CA VAL A 66 18.81 -7.34 8.04
C VAL A 66 17.89 -7.73 9.20
N GLU A 67 17.71 -6.83 10.17
CA GLU A 67 16.89 -7.06 11.35
C GLU A 67 15.41 -7.19 10.99
N LEU A 68 14.90 -6.32 10.11
CA LEU A 68 13.51 -6.40 9.65
C LEU A 68 13.27 -7.65 8.80
N PHE A 69 14.23 -8.01 7.94
CA PHE A 69 14.11 -9.25 7.17
C PHE A 69 14.07 -10.46 8.11
N THR A 70 14.98 -10.54 9.07
CA THR A 70 15.05 -11.66 10.04
C THR A 70 13.77 -11.79 10.84
N ALA A 71 13.26 -10.67 11.36
CA ALA A 71 12.02 -10.64 12.11
C ALA A 71 10.79 -11.07 11.28
N LEU A 72 10.69 -10.63 10.03
CA LEU A 72 9.56 -10.94 9.16
C LEU A 72 9.65 -12.35 8.53
N ASP A 73 10.86 -12.82 8.22
CA ASP A 73 11.12 -14.20 7.85
C ASP A 73 10.70 -15.17 8.97
N ALA A 74 11.07 -14.87 10.22
CA ALA A 74 10.64 -15.67 11.37
C ALA A 74 9.11 -15.78 11.48
N VAL A 75 8.38 -14.73 11.11
CA VAL A 75 6.92 -14.73 11.05
C VAL A 75 6.39 -15.55 9.87
N LEU A 76 6.95 -15.38 8.67
CA LEU A 76 6.52 -16.10 7.46
C LEU A 76 6.86 -17.60 7.49
N ARG A 77 7.86 -18.01 8.28
CA ARG A 77 8.18 -19.42 8.51
C ARG A 77 7.22 -20.13 9.47
N LEU A 78 6.30 -19.41 10.12
CA LEU A 78 5.29 -20.04 10.94
C LEU A 78 4.36 -20.87 10.03
N PRO A 79 4.15 -22.15 10.32
CA PRO A 79 3.64 -23.11 9.34
C PRO A 79 2.21 -22.85 8.83
N GLU A 80 1.43 -21.99 9.47
CA GLU A 80 0.08 -21.55 9.05
C GLU A 80 -0.16 -20.11 9.55
N GLY A 81 0.50 -19.13 8.90
CA GLY A 81 0.15 -17.72 9.10
C GLY A 81 -1.26 -17.44 8.54
N PRO A 82 -2.02 -16.46 9.07
CA PRO A 82 -3.31 -16.12 8.46
C PRO A 82 -3.09 -15.76 6.99
N ASP A 83 -3.90 -16.28 6.06
CA ASP A 83 -3.85 -15.97 4.62
C ASP A 83 -3.74 -14.45 4.35
N TYR A 84 -4.27 -13.63 5.28
CA TYR A 84 -4.22 -12.17 5.23
C TYR A 84 -2.83 -11.56 5.52
N VAL A 85 -2.02 -12.19 6.37
CA VAL A 85 -0.65 -11.74 6.71
C VAL A 85 0.32 -12.10 5.60
N GLU A 86 0.11 -13.25 4.94
CA GLU A 86 1.01 -13.80 3.93
C GLU A 86 1.22 -12.83 2.77
N GLY A 87 0.16 -12.35 2.12
CA GLY A 87 0.31 -11.50 0.92
C GLY A 87 1.05 -10.18 1.18
N ARG A 88 0.77 -9.50 2.29
CA ARG A 88 1.34 -8.15 2.56
C ARG A 88 2.73 -8.22 3.16
N VAL A 89 2.97 -9.16 4.09
CA VAL A 89 4.30 -9.35 4.67
C VAL A 89 5.26 -9.92 3.62
N THR A 90 4.78 -10.81 2.73
CA THR A 90 5.60 -11.31 1.61
C THR A 90 6.10 -10.19 0.70
N VAL A 91 5.27 -9.18 0.39
CA VAL A 91 5.72 -8.02 -0.40
C VAL A 91 6.85 -7.25 0.30
N LEU A 92 6.74 -7.02 1.61
CA LEU A 92 7.79 -6.34 2.38
C LEU A 92 9.06 -7.18 2.49
N VAL A 93 8.94 -8.49 2.75
CA VAL A 93 10.08 -9.41 2.85
C VAL A 93 10.77 -9.56 1.50
N ARG A 94 10.02 -9.58 0.38
CA ARG A 94 10.59 -9.55 -0.96
C ARG A 94 11.39 -8.26 -1.20
N TYR A 95 10.82 -7.11 -0.86
CA TYR A 95 11.52 -5.83 -0.98
C TYR A 95 12.83 -5.83 -0.17
N LEU A 96 12.77 -6.27 1.10
CA LEU A 96 13.95 -6.36 1.97
C LEU A 96 14.99 -7.31 1.39
N TRP A 97 14.56 -8.50 0.95
CA TRP A 97 15.41 -9.49 0.29
C TRP A 97 16.19 -8.88 -0.87
N ASP A 98 15.51 -8.14 -1.76
CA ASP A 98 16.12 -7.49 -2.92
C ASP A 98 17.14 -6.39 -2.54
N LYS A 99 17.07 -5.86 -1.33
CA LYS A 99 18.03 -4.88 -0.79
C LYS A 99 19.21 -5.50 -0.05
N LEU A 100 19.08 -6.72 0.47
CA LEU A 100 20.18 -7.42 1.11
C LEU A 100 21.27 -7.76 0.09
N SER A 101 22.53 -7.48 0.45
CA SER A 101 23.69 -7.95 -0.31
C SER A 101 23.83 -9.47 -0.24
N GLU A 102 24.56 -10.06 -1.18
CA GLU A 102 24.84 -11.50 -1.17
C GLU A 102 25.51 -11.94 0.14
N ALA A 103 26.46 -11.16 0.66
CA ALA A 103 27.14 -11.44 1.92
C ALA A 103 26.16 -11.46 3.12
N GLN A 104 25.23 -10.50 3.19
CA GLN A 104 24.20 -10.48 4.25
C GLN A 104 23.26 -11.67 4.15
N ARG A 105 22.85 -12.07 2.93
CA ARG A 105 22.02 -13.25 2.72
C ARG A 105 22.74 -14.53 3.18
N GLN A 106 24.03 -14.66 2.87
CA GLN A 106 24.86 -15.78 3.30
C GLN A 106 25.04 -15.81 4.83
N GLU A 107 25.23 -14.66 5.49
CA GLU A 107 25.32 -14.55 6.95
C GLU A 107 24.02 -15.01 7.63
N LEU A 108 22.87 -14.71 7.03
CA LEU A 108 21.56 -15.19 7.47
C LEU A 108 21.28 -16.68 7.12
N GLY A 109 22.24 -17.37 6.49
CA GLY A 109 22.13 -18.78 6.13
C GLY A 109 21.36 -19.05 4.84
N TYR A 110 21.22 -18.07 3.96
CA TYR A 110 20.54 -18.20 2.68
C TYR A 110 21.51 -18.20 1.50
N THR A 111 21.47 -19.26 0.70
CA THR A 111 22.09 -19.33 -0.63
C THR A 111 21.12 -18.88 -1.73
N ASP A 112 19.82 -19.04 -1.49
CA ASP A 112 18.73 -18.77 -2.42
C ASP A 112 17.58 -18.06 -1.70
N ALA A 113 16.66 -17.47 -2.47
CA ALA A 113 15.47 -16.84 -1.91
C ALA A 113 14.63 -17.85 -1.10
N PRO A 114 14.12 -17.47 0.10
CA PRO A 114 13.21 -18.31 0.86
C PRO A 114 12.04 -18.84 0.03
N ARG A 115 11.61 -20.08 0.28
CA ARG A 115 10.56 -20.75 -0.52
C ARG A 115 9.25 -19.97 -0.60
N TYR A 116 8.84 -19.30 0.48
CA TYR A 116 7.62 -18.48 0.50
C TYR A 116 7.73 -17.24 -0.42
N LEU A 117 8.95 -16.82 -0.79
CA LEU A 117 9.16 -15.82 -1.83
C LEU A 117 9.06 -16.42 -3.24
N GLY A 118 9.26 -17.74 -3.38
CA GLY A 118 9.26 -18.46 -4.67
C GLY A 118 7.86 -18.77 -5.21
N GLY A 119 6.84 -18.86 -4.35
CA GLY A 119 5.44 -18.98 -4.79
C GLY A 119 4.83 -17.66 -5.30
N CYS A 120 5.48 -16.55 -4.98
CA CYS A 120 5.21 -15.25 -5.58
C CYS A 120 5.95 -15.21 -6.93
N ASP A 121 5.56 -16.10 -7.85
CA ASP A 121 6.16 -16.15 -9.18
C ASP A 121 6.02 -14.75 -9.79
N ASP A 122 7.15 -14.07 -9.95
CA ASP A 122 7.19 -12.82 -10.71
C ASP A 122 6.62 -13.07 -12.11
N ALA A 123 6.63 -14.32 -12.61
CA ALA A 123 5.98 -14.77 -13.85
C ALA A 123 4.43 -14.86 -13.79
N ALA A 124 3.84 -15.10 -12.61
CA ALA A 124 2.38 -15.10 -12.42
C ALA A 124 1.86 -13.69 -12.09
N LEU A 125 2.71 -12.87 -11.45
CA LEU A 125 2.46 -11.45 -11.24
C LEU A 125 2.84 -10.60 -12.45
N GLU A 126 3.72 -11.04 -13.34
CA GLU A 126 4.15 -10.30 -14.55
C GLU A 126 2.96 -9.90 -15.43
N PRO A 127 2.05 -10.82 -15.79
CA PRO A 127 0.87 -10.47 -16.57
C PRO A 127 -0.06 -9.52 -15.82
N LEU A 128 -0.09 -9.58 -14.48
CA LEU A 128 -0.87 -8.66 -13.65
C LEU A 128 -0.19 -7.30 -13.51
N ARG A 129 1.15 -7.23 -13.48
CA ARG A 129 1.93 -5.98 -13.50
C ARG A 129 1.84 -5.29 -14.85
N ASN A 130 1.70 -6.07 -15.92
CA ASN A 130 1.58 -5.57 -17.28
C ASN A 130 0.13 -5.39 -17.74
N ASP A 131 -0.86 -5.75 -16.92
CA ASP A 131 -2.26 -5.43 -17.20
C ASP A 131 -2.55 -3.97 -16.83
N PRO A 132 -2.87 -3.11 -17.80
CA PRO A 132 -3.07 -1.68 -17.56
C PRO A 132 -4.25 -1.39 -16.61
N TYR A 133 -5.28 -2.25 -16.56
CA TYR A 133 -6.41 -2.08 -15.64
C TYR A 133 -6.06 -2.50 -14.21
N VAL A 134 -5.18 -3.49 -14.04
CA VAL A 134 -4.64 -3.85 -12.72
C VAL A 134 -3.80 -2.71 -12.16
N VAL A 135 -2.89 -2.17 -12.98
CA VAL A 135 -2.09 -1.00 -12.61
C VAL A 135 -2.98 0.19 -12.26
N LEU A 136 -3.98 0.47 -13.10
CA LEU A 136 -4.95 1.54 -12.88
C LEU A 136 -5.72 1.36 -11.56
N HIS A 137 -6.25 0.16 -11.29
CA HIS A 137 -6.97 -0.14 -10.04
C HIS A 137 -6.10 0.11 -8.82
N CYS A 138 -4.87 -0.42 -8.84
CA CYS A 138 -3.91 -0.23 -7.76
C CYS A 138 -3.63 1.25 -7.49
N LEU A 139 -3.35 2.02 -8.55
CA LEU A 139 -3.02 3.44 -8.42
C LEU A 139 -4.21 4.27 -7.95
N LEU A 140 -5.40 4.07 -8.51
CA LEU A 140 -6.61 4.78 -8.09
C LEU A 140 -6.97 4.44 -6.64
N LYS A 141 -6.85 3.17 -6.22
CA LYS A 141 -7.14 2.76 -4.85
C LYS A 141 -6.19 3.40 -3.85
N ARG A 142 -4.88 3.39 -4.14
CA ARG A 142 -3.87 4.10 -3.34
C ARG A 142 -4.13 5.60 -3.30
N LEU A 143 -4.50 6.18 -4.44
CA LEU A 143 -4.80 7.58 -4.54
C LEU A 143 -6.02 7.94 -3.66
N VAL A 144 -7.09 7.15 -3.70
CA VAL A 144 -8.26 7.30 -2.81
C VAL A 144 -7.83 7.33 -1.34
N GLU A 145 -6.96 6.42 -0.93
CA GLU A 145 -6.46 6.33 0.44
C GLU A 145 -5.60 7.56 0.83
N ALA A 146 -4.80 8.08 -0.10
CA ALA A 146 -3.95 9.26 0.11
C ALA A 146 -4.72 10.58 0.07
N ILE A 147 -5.55 10.81 -0.96
CA ILE A 147 -6.13 12.12 -1.28
C ILE A 147 -7.51 12.37 -0.67
N HIS A 148 -8.14 11.34 -0.09
CA HIS A 148 -9.44 11.52 0.54
C HIS A 148 -9.46 12.60 1.62
N GLN A 149 -8.30 12.92 2.18
CA GLN A 149 -8.14 13.91 3.22
C GLN A 149 -7.47 15.20 2.74
N THR A 150 -7.12 15.36 1.47
CA THR A 150 -6.38 16.53 0.96
C THR A 150 -7.07 17.18 -0.24
N CYS A 151 -6.84 18.48 -0.41
CA CYS A 151 -7.27 19.19 -1.61
C CYS A 151 -6.51 18.67 -2.84
N ALA A 152 -7.22 18.47 -3.96
CA ALA A 152 -6.65 18.01 -5.23
C ALA A 152 -6.17 19.15 -6.15
N ALA A 153 -6.02 20.37 -5.63
CA ALA A 153 -5.39 21.46 -6.38
C ALA A 153 -3.88 21.45 -6.10
N ALA A 154 -3.06 21.47 -7.14
CA ALA A 154 -1.60 21.28 -7.06
C ALA A 154 -0.91 22.20 -6.02
N ASP A 155 -1.34 23.47 -5.94
CA ASP A 155 -0.77 24.46 -5.03
C ASP A 155 -1.47 24.54 -3.66
N CYS A 156 -2.43 23.65 -3.39
CA CYS A 156 -3.21 23.66 -2.16
C CYS A 156 -2.86 22.46 -1.27
N ARG A 157 -2.36 22.76 -0.07
CA ARG A 157 -1.97 21.75 0.93
C ARG A 157 -3.03 21.52 2.00
N MET A 158 -4.21 22.09 1.85
CA MET A 158 -5.25 22.02 2.87
C MET A 158 -5.73 20.57 3.01
N ASN A 159 -5.66 20.04 4.22
CA ASN A 159 -6.23 18.75 4.56
C ASN A 159 -7.57 18.92 5.33
N VAL A 160 -8.29 17.81 5.55
CA VAL A 160 -9.58 17.81 6.26
C VAL A 160 -9.44 18.30 7.71
N GLN A 161 -8.29 18.08 8.35
CA GLN A 161 -8.01 18.50 9.73
C GLN A 161 -7.65 19.99 9.84
N ASP A 162 -7.06 20.59 8.80
CA ASP A 162 -6.69 22.02 8.78
C ASP A 162 -7.89 22.96 8.63
N LYS A 163 -9.04 22.43 8.22
CA LYS A 163 -10.19 23.25 7.87
C LYS A 163 -10.89 23.74 9.15
N ALA A 164 -10.81 25.04 9.40
CA ALA A 164 -11.46 25.69 10.55
C ALA A 164 -12.99 25.52 10.59
N THR A 165 -13.62 25.29 9.43
CA THR A 165 -15.07 25.09 9.34
C THR A 165 -15.43 23.61 9.44
N PRO A 166 -16.41 23.23 10.30
CA PRO A 166 -16.94 21.88 10.33
C PRO A 166 -17.42 21.45 8.95
N GLY A 167 -16.94 20.30 8.47
CA GLY A 167 -17.34 19.69 7.20
C GLY A 167 -16.14 19.38 6.31
N GLY A 168 -16.13 18.19 5.70
CA GLY A 168 -15.04 17.72 4.86
C GLY A 168 -14.80 18.56 3.60
N LEU A 169 -13.83 18.12 2.79
CA LEU A 169 -13.57 18.67 1.47
C LEU A 169 -14.71 18.32 0.51
N SER A 170 -15.07 19.26 -0.37
CA SER A 170 -16.15 19.09 -1.34
C SER A 170 -15.70 18.22 -2.50
N ARG A 171 -16.47 17.17 -2.83
CA ARG A 171 -16.19 16.32 -4.00
C ARG A 171 -16.47 17.07 -5.31
N CYS A 172 -15.72 16.76 -6.36
CA CYS A 172 -16.07 17.19 -7.71
C CYS A 172 -17.49 16.69 -8.07
N GLY A 173 -18.36 17.59 -8.52
CA GLY A 173 -19.77 17.24 -8.80
C GLY A 173 -19.96 16.22 -9.93
N LYS A 174 -18.99 16.12 -10.84
CA LYS A 174 -19.06 15.26 -12.03
C LYS A 174 -18.45 13.86 -11.77
N CYS A 175 -17.15 13.74 -11.51
CA CYS A 175 -16.52 12.44 -11.28
C CYS A 175 -16.66 11.92 -9.84
N ARG A 176 -16.96 12.79 -8.87
CA ARG A 176 -17.09 12.49 -7.42
C ARG A 176 -15.85 11.85 -6.75
N PHE A 177 -14.73 11.78 -7.47
CA PHE A 177 -13.51 11.12 -7.04
C PHE A 177 -12.58 12.06 -6.26
N VAL A 178 -12.17 13.16 -6.89
CA VAL A 178 -11.30 14.18 -6.26
C VAL A 178 -12.08 15.14 -5.35
N ARG A 179 -11.38 15.76 -4.40
CA ARG A 179 -11.96 16.70 -3.43
C ARG A 179 -11.22 18.03 -3.42
N TYR A 180 -11.95 19.10 -3.09
CA TYR A 180 -11.43 20.46 -3.04
C TYR A 180 -11.88 21.18 -1.77
N CYS A 181 -11.02 22.03 -1.23
CA CYS A 181 -11.39 22.86 -0.08
C CYS A 181 -12.32 24.02 -0.46
N SER A 182 -12.26 24.48 -1.72
CA SER A 182 -13.05 25.61 -2.22
C SER A 182 -13.36 25.50 -3.71
N LYS A 183 -14.28 26.33 -4.21
CA LYS A 183 -14.60 26.40 -5.65
C LYS A 183 -13.45 26.98 -6.47
N GLU A 184 -12.63 27.83 -5.86
CA GLU A 184 -11.44 28.44 -6.47
C GLU A 184 -10.38 27.38 -6.72
N CYS A 185 -10.12 26.49 -5.74
CA CYS A 185 -9.23 25.35 -5.92
C CYS A 185 -9.73 24.38 -7.00
N GLN A 186 -11.04 24.13 -7.04
CA GLN A 186 -11.64 23.32 -8.11
C GLN A 186 -11.41 23.95 -9.50
N LYS A 187 -11.62 25.28 -9.64
CA LYS A 187 -11.37 26.00 -10.89
C LYS A 187 -9.89 26.00 -11.29
N ALA A 188 -8.99 26.19 -10.33
CA ALA A 188 -7.55 26.16 -10.57
C ALA A 188 -7.09 24.78 -11.08
N ALA A 189 -7.55 23.70 -10.43
CA ALA A 189 -7.28 22.34 -10.88
C ALA A 189 -7.91 22.03 -12.25
N TRP A 190 -9.09 22.60 -12.54
CA TRP A 190 -9.79 22.40 -13.81
C TRP A 190 -8.98 22.85 -15.03
N THR A 191 -8.24 23.96 -14.91
CA THR A 191 -7.46 24.57 -15.99
C THR A 191 -5.95 24.50 -15.75
N HIS A 192 -5.48 23.60 -14.89
CA HIS A 192 -4.05 23.46 -14.61
C HIS A 192 -3.28 23.14 -15.89
N ALA A 193 -2.18 23.85 -16.15
CA ALA A 193 -1.48 23.81 -17.43
C ALA A 193 -0.92 22.43 -17.76
N GLU A 194 -0.37 21.73 -16.77
CA GLU A 194 0.26 20.43 -16.97
C GLU A 194 -0.71 19.26 -16.81
N ARG A 195 -1.79 19.46 -16.04
CA ARG A 195 -2.68 18.38 -15.55
C ARG A 195 -4.10 18.87 -15.35
N PRO A 196 -4.79 19.27 -16.43
CA PRO A 196 -6.14 19.82 -16.30
C PRO A 196 -7.08 18.73 -15.79
N HIS A 197 -7.71 18.94 -14.63
CA HIS A 197 -8.69 18.00 -14.10
C HIS A 197 -9.84 17.78 -15.08
N LYS A 198 -10.13 18.72 -15.99
CA LYS A 198 -11.18 18.59 -17.00
C LYS A 198 -11.13 17.25 -17.76
N GLU A 199 -9.97 16.89 -18.29
CA GLU A 199 -9.80 15.68 -19.11
C GLU A 199 -9.90 14.42 -18.23
N ILE A 200 -9.23 14.44 -17.08
CA ILE A 200 -9.26 13.35 -16.10
C ILE A 200 -10.68 13.13 -15.56
N CYS A 201 -11.44 14.21 -15.33
CA CYS A 201 -12.80 14.18 -14.83
C CYS A 201 -13.71 13.39 -15.77
N ASP A 202 -13.58 13.61 -17.07
CA ASP A 202 -14.38 12.94 -18.10
C ASP A 202 -14.06 11.43 -18.13
N MET A 203 -12.78 11.07 -18.09
CA MET A 203 -12.34 9.67 -18.06
C MET A 203 -12.79 8.95 -16.78
N LEU A 204 -12.64 9.58 -15.61
CA LEU A 204 -13.11 9.03 -14.34
C LEU A 204 -14.64 8.88 -14.31
N THR A 205 -15.37 9.86 -14.85
CA THR A 205 -16.83 9.77 -14.92
C THR A 205 -17.27 8.59 -15.77
N GLU A 206 -16.64 8.37 -16.93
CA GLU A 206 -16.94 7.21 -17.78
C GLU A 206 -16.62 5.89 -17.07
N LEU A 207 -15.41 5.77 -16.51
CA LEU A 207 -14.97 4.59 -15.77
C LEU A 207 -15.94 4.23 -14.62
N PHE A 208 -16.37 5.23 -13.85
CA PHE A 208 -17.27 5.02 -12.73
C PHE A 208 -18.75 4.83 -13.10
N THR A 209 -19.09 4.77 -14.40
CA THR A 209 -20.41 4.30 -14.83
C THR A 209 -20.57 2.78 -14.72
N PHE A 210 -19.46 2.03 -14.71
CA PHE A 210 -19.47 0.56 -14.68
C PHE A 210 -18.52 -0.06 -13.67
N ALA A 211 -17.55 0.69 -13.13
CA ALA A 211 -16.64 0.24 -12.10
C ALA A 211 -16.75 1.11 -10.83
N ASN A 212 -16.28 0.61 -9.69
CA ASN A 212 -16.08 1.43 -8.48
C ASN A 212 -14.90 0.90 -7.66
N MET A 213 -14.47 1.67 -6.65
CA MET A 213 -13.27 1.35 -5.86
C MET A 213 -13.50 0.31 -4.76
N ASP A 214 -14.76 -0.05 -4.48
CA ASP A 214 -15.11 -1.13 -3.55
C ASP A 214 -15.00 -2.51 -4.21
N MET A 215 -14.98 -2.57 -5.54
CA MET A 215 -14.75 -3.80 -6.30
C MET A 215 -13.39 -4.42 -5.99
N ARG A 216 -13.34 -5.76 -5.97
CA ARG A 216 -12.07 -6.48 -5.96
C ARG A 216 -11.34 -6.19 -7.27
N MET A 217 -10.00 -6.26 -7.22
CA MET A 217 -9.14 -5.97 -8.37
C MET A 217 -9.55 -6.77 -9.62
N GLN A 218 -9.81 -8.07 -9.46
CA GLN A 218 -10.26 -8.94 -10.56
C GLN A 218 -11.61 -8.51 -11.16
N GLU A 219 -12.55 -8.10 -10.31
CA GLU A 219 -13.89 -7.62 -10.74
C GLU A 219 -13.75 -6.29 -11.51
N PHE A 220 -12.92 -5.38 -11.02
CA PHE A 220 -12.64 -4.11 -11.68
C PHE A 220 -11.99 -4.32 -13.06
N THR A 221 -10.94 -5.14 -13.14
CA THR A 221 -10.25 -5.45 -14.40
C THR A 221 -11.20 -6.11 -15.40
N GLN A 222 -12.03 -7.05 -14.94
CA GLN A 222 -13.03 -7.70 -15.78
C GLN A 222 -14.08 -6.69 -16.30
N ALA A 223 -14.60 -5.81 -15.44
CA ALA A 223 -15.56 -4.78 -15.84
C ALA A 223 -14.98 -3.83 -16.90
N CYS A 224 -13.70 -3.44 -16.77
CA CYS A 224 -13.03 -2.61 -17.78
C CYS A 224 -12.95 -3.31 -19.15
N ARG A 225 -12.64 -4.61 -19.17
CA ARG A 225 -12.57 -5.41 -20.39
C ARG A 225 -13.95 -5.59 -21.04
N GLU A 226 -14.96 -5.94 -20.25
CA GLU A 226 -16.35 -6.14 -20.74
C GLU A 226 -16.93 -4.87 -21.36
N ARG A 227 -16.54 -3.70 -20.83
CA ARG A 227 -16.94 -2.40 -21.38
C ARG A 227 -15.99 -1.85 -22.43
N CYS A 228 -14.96 -2.59 -22.80
CA CYS A 228 -13.93 -2.17 -23.75
C CYS A 228 -13.39 -0.78 -23.42
N PHE A 229 -13.12 -0.51 -22.13
CA PHE A 229 -12.62 0.79 -21.70
C PHE A 229 -11.30 1.10 -22.42
N PRO A 230 -11.12 2.27 -23.06
CA PRO A 230 -9.96 2.49 -23.91
C PRO A 230 -8.63 2.42 -23.14
N LEU A 231 -7.67 1.64 -23.67
CA LEU A 231 -6.33 1.48 -23.05
C LEU A 231 -5.61 2.81 -22.85
N GLU A 232 -5.66 3.70 -23.86
CA GLU A 232 -5.06 5.04 -23.80
C GLU A 232 -5.59 5.87 -22.62
N ARG A 233 -6.88 5.71 -22.30
CA ARG A 233 -7.50 6.37 -21.14
C ARG A 233 -7.09 5.72 -19.83
N ALA A 234 -6.99 4.39 -19.80
CA ALA A 234 -6.48 3.68 -18.63
C ALA A 234 -5.04 4.11 -18.31
N ASP A 235 -4.18 4.19 -19.32
CA ASP A 235 -2.80 4.65 -19.19
C ASP A 235 -2.73 6.12 -18.74
N THR A 236 -3.57 6.99 -19.32
CA THR A 236 -3.62 8.41 -18.92
C THR A 236 -4.05 8.56 -17.46
N LEU A 237 -5.08 7.83 -17.02
CA LEU A 237 -5.53 7.82 -15.62
C LEU A 237 -4.47 7.24 -14.68
N ALA A 238 -3.76 6.19 -15.11
CA ALA A 238 -2.69 5.58 -14.33
C ALA A 238 -1.51 6.56 -14.16
N GLN A 239 -1.05 7.21 -15.23
CA GLN A 239 -0.01 8.23 -15.18
C GLN A 239 -0.41 9.41 -14.29
N TRP A 240 -1.65 9.90 -14.44
CA TRP A 240 -2.20 10.94 -13.57
C TRP A 240 -2.18 10.49 -12.10
N ALA A 241 -2.75 9.33 -11.78
CA ALA A 241 -2.83 8.87 -10.40
C ALA A 241 -1.45 8.62 -9.78
N GLY A 242 -0.52 8.02 -10.52
CA GLY A 242 0.86 7.81 -10.07
C GLY A 242 1.58 9.13 -9.80
N SER A 243 1.33 10.15 -10.63
CA SER A 243 1.98 11.44 -10.49
C SER A 243 1.35 12.35 -9.42
N GLU A 244 0.07 12.17 -9.09
CA GLU A 244 -0.54 12.75 -7.89
C GLU A 244 0.04 12.13 -6.61
N LEU A 245 0.20 10.80 -6.57
CA LEU A 245 0.82 10.10 -5.44
C LEU A 245 2.23 10.62 -5.15
N MET A 246 3.05 10.82 -6.18
CA MET A 246 4.41 11.37 -6.04
C MET A 246 4.41 12.80 -5.46
N PHE A 247 3.45 13.65 -5.85
CA PHE A 247 3.35 15.01 -5.31
C PHE A 247 2.90 15.04 -3.85
N HIS A 248 2.02 14.13 -3.46
CA HIS A 248 1.62 14.00 -2.06
C HIS A 248 2.81 13.62 -1.17
N ASP A 249 3.68 12.71 -1.62
CA ASP A 249 4.86 12.29 -0.87
C ASP A 249 5.90 13.39 -0.65
N ALA A 250 6.19 14.13 -1.72
CA ALA A 250 7.16 15.23 -1.69
C ALA A 250 6.72 16.31 -0.69
N ASN A 251 5.42 16.59 -0.65
CA ASN A 251 4.85 17.59 0.25
C ASN A 251 4.83 17.11 1.71
N SER A 252 4.51 15.84 1.98
CA SER A 252 4.53 15.25 3.33
C SER A 252 5.92 15.33 3.98
N THR A 253 6.99 15.23 3.19
CA THR A 253 8.37 15.27 3.72
C THR A 253 8.79 16.70 4.13
N SER A 254 8.23 17.74 3.53
CA SER A 254 8.63 19.14 3.77
C SER A 254 8.14 19.73 5.10
N LEU A 255 7.06 19.20 5.67
CA LEU A 255 6.44 19.67 6.92
C LEU A 255 7.26 19.33 8.18
N GLY A 256 8.24 18.42 8.10
CA GLY A 256 9.04 17.98 9.24
C GLY A 256 10.21 18.89 9.66
N THR A 257 10.50 19.95 8.91
CA THR A 257 11.75 20.74 9.10
C THR A 257 11.56 22.11 9.75
N LEU A 258 10.33 22.50 10.11
CA LEU A 258 10.03 23.81 10.70
C LEU A 258 9.55 23.65 12.14
N GLY A 259 10.50 23.62 13.09
CA GLY A 259 10.17 23.76 14.51
C GLY A 259 11.10 23.04 15.48
N GLN A 260 12.40 23.33 15.45
CA GLN A 260 13.15 23.35 16.72
C GLN A 260 13.26 24.81 17.15
N PRO A 261 12.60 25.24 18.23
CA PRO A 261 12.89 26.53 18.83
C PRO A 261 14.31 26.51 19.39
N VAL A 262 15.09 27.52 19.01
CA VAL A 262 16.42 27.83 19.59
C VAL A 262 16.24 28.38 21.00
#